data_AF-A0A955QJZ5-F1
#
_entry.id   AF-A0A955QJZ5-F1
#
_cell.length_a   1.000
_cell.length_b   1.000
_cell.length_c   1.000
_cell.angle_alpha   90.00
_cell.angle_beta   90.00
_cell.angle_gamma   90.00
#
_symmetry.space_group_name_H-M   'P 1'
#
loop_
_entity.id
_entity.type
_entity.pdbx_description
1 polymer ?
#
loop_
_entity_poly.entity_id
_entity_poly.type
_entity_poly.pdbx_seq_one_letter_code
_entity_poly.pdbx_strand_id
1 'polypeptide(L)' 'MPESSKTPSKEPVSRDTLTELIRTGARQLLAHALEAERAELLAQYADQQDEQGRAMVVGSGHHPEREIQTGLGPVSVQVP' A
#
# COMPACT_ATOMS: atom_id res chain seq x y z
N MET A 1 -10.97 29.40 46.79
CA MET A 1 -9.82 28.64 46.26
C MET A 1 -10.35 27.71 45.18
N PRO A 2 -10.29 28.05 43.88
CA PRO A 2 -10.75 27.13 42.84
C PRO A 2 -9.68 26.09 42.49
N GLU A 3 -10.18 24.97 41.99
CA GLU A 3 -9.59 23.63 41.93
C GLU A 3 -8.34 23.52 41.03
N SER A 4 -7.43 22.62 41.44
CA SER A 4 -6.27 22.21 40.64
C SER A 4 -6.70 21.62 39.30
N SER A 5 -6.42 22.35 38.22
CA SER A 5 -6.46 21.83 36.87
C SER A 5 -5.38 20.76 36.71
N LYS A 6 -5.77 19.49 36.79
CA LYS A 6 -4.93 18.37 36.37
C LYS A 6 -4.82 18.39 34.85
N THR A 7 -3.81 19.07 34.34
CA THR A 7 -3.31 18.88 32.97
C THR A 7 -2.98 17.40 32.77
N PRO A 8 -3.50 16.73 31.72
CA PRO A 8 -3.03 15.38 31.41
C PRO A 8 -1.60 15.52 30.88
N SER A 9 -0.66 14.96 31.62
CA SER A 9 0.74 14.83 31.25
C SER A 9 0.83 14.16 29.88
N LYS A 10 1.35 14.89 28.89
CA LYS A 10 1.67 14.35 27.57
C LYS A 10 2.97 13.57 27.73
N GLU A 11 2.86 12.32 28.17
CA GLU A 11 3.99 11.40 28.22
C GLU A 11 4.64 11.30 26.83
N PRO A 12 5.98 11.21 26.75
CA PRO A 12 6.67 11.15 25.47
C PRO A 12 6.16 9.93 24.71
N VAL A 13 5.66 10.18 23.50
CA VAL A 13 5.22 9.15 22.55
C VAL A 13 6.41 8.23 22.28
N SER A 14 6.53 7.15 23.06
CA SER A 14 7.13 5.92 22.60
C SER A 14 6.41 5.62 21.29
N ARG A 15 7.08 5.81 20.15
CA ARG A 15 6.52 5.46 18.83
C ARG A 15 5.85 4.10 18.99
N ASP A 16 4.58 4.01 18.61
CA ASP A 16 3.83 2.76 18.67
C ASP A 16 4.45 1.78 17.66
N THR A 17 5.47 1.05 18.11
CA THR A 17 6.34 0.20 17.30
C THR A 17 5.57 -0.94 16.66
N LEU A 18 4.53 -1.43 17.34
CA LEU A 18 3.64 -2.46 16.82
C LEU A 18 2.79 -1.91 15.69
N THR A 19 2.20 -0.72 15.85
CA THR A 19 1.43 -0.08 14.77
C THR A 19 2.29 0.19 13.54
N GLU A 20 3.54 0.64 13.72
CA GLU A 20 4.46 0.86 12.59
C GLU A 20 4.86 -0.45 11.89
N LEU A 21 5.07 -1.53 12.66
CA LEU A 21 5.33 -2.86 12.10
C LEU A 21 4.14 -3.36 11.28
N ILE A 22 2.93 -3.25 11.81
CA ILE A 22 1.71 -3.66 11.12
C ILE A 22 1.49 -2.79 9.87
N ARG A 23 1.68 -1.47 9.95
CA ARG A 23 1.57 -0.57 8.78
C ARG A 23 2.56 -0.97 7.68
N THR A 24 3.80 -1.28 8.06
CA THR A 24 4.83 -1.75 7.12
C THR A 24 4.44 -3.07 6.47
N GLY A 25 3.98 -4.04 7.27
CA GLY A 25 3.51 -5.34 6.77
C GLY A 25 2.30 -5.20 5.84
N ALA A 26 1.34 -4.35 6.18
CA ALA A 26 0.17 -4.08 5.35
C ALA A 26 0.57 -3.50 3.98
N ARG A 27 1.49 -2.53 3.95
CA ARG A 27 2.03 -1.98 2.69
C ARG A 27 2.70 -3.07 1.85
N GLN A 28 3.52 -3.93 2.47
CA GLN A 28 4.18 -5.02 1.76
C GLN A 28 3.16 -6.01 1.19
N LEU A 29 2.17 -6.43 1.98
CA LEU A 29 1.12 -7.36 1.52
C LEU A 29 0.34 -6.79 0.34
N LEU A 30 -0.03 -5.51 0.38
CA LEU A 30 -0.72 -4.84 -0.73
C LEU A 30 0.14 -4.81 -2.00
N ALA A 31 1.43 -4.48 -1.88
CA ALA A 31 2.35 -4.49 -3.02
C ALA A 31 2.47 -5.90 -3.64
N HIS A 32 2.63 -6.94 -2.82
CA HIS A 32 2.72 -8.31 -3.31
C HIS A 32 1.42 -8.78 -3.97
N ALA A 33 0.26 -8.44 -3.40
CA ALA A 33 -1.03 -8.78 -3.98
C ALA A 33 -1.23 -8.13 -5.36
N LEU A 34 -0.86 -6.86 -5.50
CA LEU A 34 -0.96 -6.13 -6.78
C LEU A 34 -0.03 -6.71 -7.85
N GLU A 35 1.21 -7.07 -7.49
CA GLU A 35 2.12 -7.71 -8.43
C GLU A 35 1.62 -9.10 -8.86
N ALA A 36 1.06 -9.87 -7.94
CA ALA A 36 0.47 -11.17 -8.25
C ALA A 36 -0.74 -11.03 -9.19
N GLU A 37 -1.66 -10.09 -8.90
CA GLU A 37 -2.82 -9.80 -9.73
C GLU A 37 -2.40 -9.34 -11.13
N ARG A 38 -1.41 -8.45 -11.22
CA ARG A 38 -0.86 -7.97 -12.50
C ARG A 38 -0.25 -9.10 -13.32
N ALA A 39 0.54 -9.97 -12.69
CA ALA A 39 1.14 -11.11 -13.37
C ALA A 39 0.07 -12.08 -13.90
N GLU A 40 -0.96 -12.36 -13.09
CA GLU A 40 -2.08 -13.21 -13.49
C GLU A 40 -2.90 -12.58 -14.61
N LEU A 41 -3.14 -11.26 -14.57
CA LEU A 41 -3.82 -10.54 -15.64
C LEU A 41 -3.04 -10.61 -16.95
N LEU A 42 -1.74 -10.30 -16.94
CA LEU A 42 -0.91 -10.35 -18.15
C LEU A 42 -0.82 -11.77 -18.73
N ALA A 43 -0.77 -12.80 -17.87
CA ALA A 43 -0.75 -14.19 -18.30
C ALA A 43 -2.02 -14.57 -19.10
N GLN A 44 -3.18 -14.00 -18.76
CA GLN A 44 -4.44 -14.23 -19.50
C GLN A 44 -4.39 -13.74 -20.96
N TYR A 45 -3.48 -12.82 -21.29
CA TYR A 45 -3.31 -12.26 -22.62
C TYR A 45 -2.01 -12.68 -23.31
N ALA A 46 -1.27 -13.63 -22.74
CA ALA A 46 0.08 -14.00 -23.22
C ALA A 46 0.10 -14.48 -24.69
N ASP A 47 -0.98 -15.13 -25.13
CA ASP A 47 -1.10 -15.66 -26.51
C ASP A 47 -1.59 -14.61 -27.52
N GLN A 48 -1.96 -13.41 -27.06
CA GLN A 48 -2.45 -12.34 -27.94
C GLN A 48 -1.28 -11.50 -28.46
N GLN A 49 -0.93 -11.75 -29.72
CA GLN A 49 0.15 -11.04 -30.40
C GLN A 49 -0.35 -10.39 -31.69
N ASP A 50 0.27 -9.28 -32.08
CA ASP A 50 0.06 -8.66 -33.39
C ASP A 50 0.74 -9.47 -34.51
N GLU A 51 0.55 -9.04 -35.76
CA GLU A 51 1.16 -9.68 -36.95
C GLU A 51 2.70 -9.68 -36.91
N GLN A 52 3.30 -8.89 -36.03
CA GLN A 52 4.75 -8.74 -35.84
C GLN A 52 5.26 -9.51 -34.61
N GLY A 53 4.39 -10.28 -33.94
CA GLY A 53 4.71 -11.08 -32.75
C GLY A 53 4.83 -10.28 -31.45
N ARG A 54 4.34 -9.02 -31.41
CA ARG A 54 4.37 -8.19 -30.21
C ARG A 54 3.11 -8.43 -29.38
N ALA A 55 3.27 -8.50 -28.06
CA ALA A 55 2.14 -8.63 -27.14
C ALA A 55 1.15 -7.47 -27.33
N MET A 56 -0.13 -7.80 -27.48
CA MET A 56 -1.22 -6.82 -27.62
C MET A 56 -1.56 -6.13 -26.30
N VAL A 57 -1.24 -6.77 -25.16
CA VAL A 57 -1.44 -6.24 -23.81
C VAL A 57 -0.10 -6.23 -23.08
N VAL A 58 0.23 -5.07 -22.51
CA VAL A 58 1.45 -4.86 -21.71
C VAL A 58 1.09 -4.10 -20.45
N GLY A 59 1.89 -4.26 -19.40
CA GLY A 59 1.71 -3.46 -18.18
C GLY A 59 2.07 -2.00 -18.41
N SER A 60 1.32 -1.08 -17.81
CA SER A 60 1.55 0.38 -17.88
C SER A 60 2.78 0.86 -17.12
N GLY A 61 3.44 -0.02 -16.36
CA GLY A 61 4.49 0.35 -15.42
C GLY A 61 3.92 0.97 -14.15
N HIS A 62 4.77 1.55 -13.32
CA HIS A 62 4.37 1.99 -11.99
C HIS A 62 3.65 3.34 -12.02
N HIS A 63 2.48 3.39 -11.39
CA HIS A 63 1.77 4.62 -11.11
C HIS A 63 2.44 5.41 -9.97
N PRO A 64 2.11 6.71 -9.82
CA PRO A 64 2.49 7.46 -8.63
C PRO A 64 1.95 6.81 -7.35
N GLU A 65 2.72 6.91 -6.27
CA GLU A 65 2.30 6.45 -4.96
C GLU A 65 1.06 7.23 -4.49
N ARG A 66 0.12 6.51 -3.84
CA ARG A 66 -1.09 7.09 -3.27
C ARG A 66 -1.41 6.48 -1.91
N GLU A 67 -2.05 7.26 -1.05
CA GLU A 67 -2.56 6.77 0.23
C GLU A 67 -3.93 6.11 0.07
N ILE A 68 -4.08 4.95 0.69
CA ILE A 68 -5.35 4.22 0.76
C ILE A 68 -5.80 4.20 2.22
N GLN A 69 -7.05 4.58 2.48
CA GLN A 69 -7.63 4.51 3.81
C GLN A 69 -7.87 3.05 4.21
N THR A 70 -7.29 2.62 5.33
CA THR A 70 -7.50 1.28 5.92
C THR A 70 -7.99 1.39 7.37
N GLY A 71 -8.27 0.26 8.01
CA GLY A 71 -8.55 0.20 9.46
C GLY A 71 -7.37 0.65 10.33
N LEU A 72 -6.14 0.68 9.79
CA LEU A 72 -4.92 1.16 10.46
C LEU A 72 -4.63 2.65 10.16
N GLY A 73 -5.56 3.34 9.49
CA GLY A 73 -5.34 4.66 8.92
C GLY A 73 -4.78 4.60 7.49
N PRO A 74 -4.22 5.71 6.98
CA PRO A 74 -3.69 5.78 5.62
C PRO A 74 -2.46 4.89 5.43
N VAL A 75 -2.42 4.13 4.33
CA VAL A 75 -1.28 3.30 3.92
C VAL A 75 -0.89 3.69 2.50
N SER A 76 0.37 4.09 2.32
CA SER A 76 0.92 4.46 1.01
C SER A 76 1.21 3.20 0.18
N VAL A 77 0.74 3.20 -1.07
CA VAL A 77 0.87 2.08 -2.01
C VAL A 77 1.24 2.62 -3.39
N GLN A 78 2.15 1.93 -4.07
CA GLN A 78 2.48 2.13 -5.48
C GLN A 78 1.91 0.96 -6.29
N VAL A 79 1.12 1.26 -7.32
CA VAL A 79 0.52 0.24 -8.20
C VAL A 79 1.45 -0.01 -9.39
N PRO A 80 1.82 -1.27 -9.70
CA PRO A 80 2.72 -1.65 -10.81
C PRO A 80 2.03 -1.76 -12.19
#